data_AF-A0A8X7CAN3-F1
#
_entry.id   AF-A0A8X7CAN3-F1
#
_cell.length_a   1.000
_cell.length_b   1.000
_cell.length_c   1.000
_cell.angle_alpha   90.00
_cell.angle_beta   90.00
_cell.angle_gamma   90.00
#
_symmetry.space_group_name_H-M   'P 1'
#
loop_
_entity.id
_entity.type
_entity.pdbx_description
1 polymer ?
#
loop_
_entity_poly.entity_id
_entity_poly.type
_entity_poly.pdbx_seq_one_letter_code
_entity_poly.pdbx_strand_id
1 'polypeptide(L)'
;MVPDNTIPAKDWHQSVSPDLRQHLVQKIVQIISRTVHISTYQDSTMINLVAYAEKVECDVYKAASSKEEYYQLLADKIQKELEENNPFLL
;
A
#
# COMPACT_ATOMS: atom_id res chain seq x y z
N MET A 1 -7.21 32.12 28.10
CA MET A 1 -6.12 31.19 27.71
C MET A 1 -6.70 29.79 27.84
N VAL A 2 -6.95 29.12 26.72
CA VAL A 2 -7.43 27.73 26.68
C VAL A 2 -6.24 26.83 26.35
N PRO A 3 -5.82 25.90 27.23
CA PRO A 3 -5.10 24.71 26.80
C PRO A 3 -6.19 23.73 26.26
N ASP A 4 -5.99 22.88 25.28
CA ASP A 4 -4.82 22.12 24.92
C ASP A 4 -4.92 21.80 23.43
N ASN A 5 -3.77 21.89 22.77
CA ASN A 5 -3.54 21.55 21.39
C ASN A 5 -3.56 20.02 21.24
N THR A 6 -4.75 19.41 21.24
CA THR A 6 -4.86 18.00 20.85
C THR A 6 -4.78 17.95 19.33
N ILE A 7 -3.56 17.83 18.81
CA ILE A 7 -3.31 17.42 17.43
C ILE A 7 -4.21 16.20 17.20
N PRO A 8 -5.17 16.22 16.26
CA PRO A 8 -5.97 15.03 15.98
C PRO A 8 -4.97 13.99 15.49
N ALA A 9 -4.63 13.04 16.34
CA ALA A 9 -3.80 11.90 15.99
C ALA A 9 -4.62 11.08 15.00
N LYS A 10 -4.57 11.49 13.72
CA LYS A 10 -5.14 10.90 12.52
C LYS A 10 -6.32 9.97 12.84
N ASP A 11 -7.49 10.56 13.13
CA ASP A 11 -8.76 9.88 13.46
C ASP A 11 -9.08 8.70 12.50
N TRP A 12 -8.68 8.86 11.24
CA TRP A 12 -8.84 7.85 10.21
C TRP A 12 -8.06 6.55 10.44
N HIS A 13 -6.94 6.58 11.18
CA HIS A 13 -6.17 5.39 11.55
C HIS A 13 -7.01 4.42 12.39
N GLN A 14 -7.91 4.92 13.23
CA GLN A 14 -8.86 4.09 13.99
C GLN A 14 -9.92 3.45 13.09
N SER A 15 -10.21 4.07 11.95
CA SER A 15 -11.14 3.57 10.93
C SER A 15 -10.53 2.54 9.96
N VAL A 16 -9.24 2.22 10.13
CA VAL A 16 -8.49 1.29 9.29
C VAL A 16 -7.93 0.17 10.16
N SER A 17 -8.60 -0.98 10.12
CA SER A 17 -8.18 -2.17 10.86
C SER A 17 -6.87 -2.76 10.29
N PRO A 18 -6.05 -3.40 11.13
CA PRO A 18 -4.85 -4.09 10.67
C PRO A 18 -5.13 -5.15 9.59
N ASP A 19 -6.25 -5.88 9.69
CA ASP A 19 -6.69 -6.84 8.68
C ASP A 19 -6.90 -6.21 7.29
N LEU A 20 -7.48 -5.00 7.27
CA LEU A 20 -7.68 -4.25 6.03
C LEU A 20 -6.33 -3.84 5.42
N ARG A 21 -5.38 -3.37 6.25
CA ARG A 21 -4.02 -3.03 5.78
C ARG A 21 -3.35 -4.26 5.18
N GLN A 22 -3.44 -5.39 5.85
CA GLN A 22 -2.89 -6.66 5.38
C GLN A 22 -3.56 -7.13 4.09
N HIS A 23 -4.87 -6.94 3.95
CA HIS A 23 -5.59 -7.23 2.71
C HIS A 23 -5.10 -6.35 1.55
N LEU A 24 -4.83 -5.07 1.79
CA LEU A 24 -4.28 -4.16 0.78
C LEU A 24 -2.87 -4.57 0.37
N VAL A 25 -2.00 -4.91 1.32
CA VAL A 25 -0.67 -5.49 1.03
C VAL A 25 -0.78 -6.71 0.12
N GLN A 26 -1.65 -7.66 0.47
CA GLN A 26 -1.88 -8.85 -0.35
C GLN A 26 -2.38 -8.49 -1.75
N LYS A 27 -3.22 -7.46 -1.87
CA LYS A 27 -3.71 -6.98 -3.17
C LYS A 27 -2.61 -6.36 -4.02
N ILE A 28 -1.70 -5.58 -3.42
CA ILE A 28 -0.49 -5.07 -4.09
C ILE A 28 0.35 -6.23 -4.62
N VAL A 29 0.67 -7.21 -3.76
CA VAL A 29 1.45 -8.40 -4.14
C VAL A 29 0.80 -9.16 -5.27
N GLN A 30 -0.53 -9.36 -5.23
CA GLN A 30 -1.30 -10.03 -6.28
C GLN A 30 -1.28 -9.27 -7.61
N ILE A 31 -1.35 -7.94 -7.59
CA ILE A 31 -1.33 -7.14 -8.81
C ILE A 31 0.07 -7.20 -9.43
N ILE A 32 1.11 -6.97 -8.63
CA ILE A 32 2.50 -7.02 -9.11
C ILE A 32 2.82 -8.43 -9.62
N SER A 33 2.51 -9.49 -8.85
CA SER A 33 2.83 -10.87 -9.24
C SER A 33 2.18 -11.29 -10.56
N ARG A 34 0.94 -10.83 -10.84
CA ARG A 34 0.28 -11.04 -12.13
C ARG A 34 1.01 -10.34 -13.27
N THR A 35 1.49 -9.12 -13.06
CA THR A 35 2.22 -8.34 -14.05
C THR A 35 3.57 -8.93 -14.39
N VAL A 36 4.37 -9.27 -13.38
CA VAL A 36 5.68 -9.92 -13.59
C VAL A 36 5.55 -11.43 -13.86
N HIS A 37 4.33 -11.92 -14.11
CA HIS A 37 4.01 -13.33 -14.38
C HIS A 37 4.63 -14.32 -13.37
N ILE A 38 4.78 -13.88 -12.12
CA ILE A 38 5.32 -14.70 -11.04
C ILE A 38 4.23 -15.65 -10.58
N SER A 39 4.28 -16.84 -11.17
CA SER A 39 3.35 -17.94 -10.96
C SER A 39 3.86 -18.95 -9.93
N THR A 40 5.15 -18.86 -9.56
CA THR A 40 5.78 -19.73 -8.58
C THR A 40 6.14 -18.96 -7.33
N TYR A 41 5.68 -19.46 -6.17
CA TYR A 41 6.14 -19.07 -4.85
C TYR A 41 7.58 -19.55 -4.63
N GLN A 42 8.53 -19.16 -5.49
CA GLN A 42 9.94 -19.35 -5.15
C GLN A 42 10.21 -18.44 -3.96
N ASP A 43 10.44 -19.06 -2.79
CA ASP A 43 10.45 -18.46 -1.46
C ASP A 43 11.00 -17.03 -1.41
N SER A 44 12.16 -16.78 -2.03
CA SER A 44 12.85 -15.49 -1.98
C SER A 44 12.10 -14.36 -2.71
N THR A 45 11.50 -14.61 -3.87
CA THR A 45 10.87 -13.55 -4.66
C THR A 45 9.54 -13.11 -4.05
N MET A 46 8.77 -14.06 -3.52
CA MET A 46 7.51 -13.74 -2.85
C MET A 46 7.76 -12.97 -1.55
N ILE A 47 8.76 -13.39 -0.76
CA ILE A 47 9.14 -12.67 0.47
C ILE A 47 9.54 -11.23 0.14
N ASN A 48 10.33 -11.00 -0.92
CA ASN A 48 10.73 -9.66 -1.33
C ASN A 48 9.53 -8.81 -1.79
N LEU A 49 8.58 -9.39 -2.52
CA LEU A 49 7.35 -8.69 -2.95
C LEU A 49 6.45 -8.32 -1.77
N VAL A 50 6.28 -9.23 -0.81
CA VAL A 50 5.51 -8.97 0.40
C VAL A 50 6.16 -7.85 1.20
N ALA A 51 7.47 -7.92 1.43
CA ALA A 51 8.22 -6.87 2.13
C ALA A 51 8.12 -5.51 1.41
N TYR A 52 8.16 -5.52 0.07
CA TYR A 52 7.96 -4.32 -0.73
C TYR A 52 6.55 -3.75 -0.55
N ALA A 53 5.52 -4.58 -0.68
CA ALA A 53 4.13 -4.16 -0.54
C ALA A 53 3.81 -3.66 0.88
N GLU A 54 4.34 -4.30 1.92
CA GLU A 54 4.24 -3.83 3.31
C GLU A 54 4.91 -2.47 3.49
N LYS A 55 6.07 -2.27 2.88
CA LYS A 55 6.76 -0.98 2.93
C LYS A 55 5.94 0.11 2.23
N VAL A 56 5.46 -0.15 1.01
CA VAL A 56 4.62 0.79 0.25
C VAL A 56 3.37 1.16 1.05
N GLU A 57 2.67 0.17 1.59
CA GLU A 57 1.48 0.41 2.40
C GLU A 57 1.80 1.23 3.65
N CYS A 58 2.88 0.91 4.35
CA CYS A 58 3.29 1.60 5.57
C CYS A 58 3.70 3.06 5.30
N ASP A 59 4.44 3.31 4.21
CA ASP A 59 4.80 4.67 3.77
C ASP A 59 3.56 5.50 3.44
N VAL A 60 2.62 4.94 2.67
CA VAL A 60 1.36 5.62 2.33
C VAL A 60 0.49 5.84 3.57
N TYR A 61 0.42 4.86 4.47
CA TYR A 61 -0.33 4.95 5.73
C TYR A 61 0.19 6.07 6.64
N LYS A 62 1.51 6.29 6.66
CA LYS A 62 2.15 7.36 7.41
C LYS A 62 2.01 8.72 6.73
N ALA A 63 2.11 8.76 5.39
CA ALA A 63 2.02 9.99 4.61
C ALA A 63 0.59 10.54 4.55
N ALA A 64 -0.41 9.68 4.40
CA ALA A 64 -1.80 10.08 4.21
C ALA A 64 -2.37 10.83 5.42
N SER A 65 -3.16 11.85 5.13
CA SER A 65 -3.86 12.67 6.12
C SER A 65 -5.30 12.19 6.36
N SER A 66 -5.84 11.39 5.44
CA SER A 66 -7.20 10.86 5.47
C SER A 66 -7.29 9.44 4.91
N LYS A 67 -8.32 8.69 5.30
CA LYS A 67 -8.62 7.33 4.78
C LYS A 67 -8.79 7.33 3.26
N GLU A 68 -9.46 8.34 2.72
CA GLU A 68 -9.70 8.47 1.28
C GLU A 68 -8.38 8.69 0.52
N GLU A 69 -7.54 9.60 1.00
CA GLU A 69 -6.20 9.86 0.47
C GLU A 69 -5.30 8.62 0.54
N TYR A 70 -5.38 7.86 1.64
CA TYR A 70 -4.65 6.60 1.80
C TYR A 70 -4.99 5.59 0.69
N TYR A 71 -6.26 5.40 0.36
CA TYR A 71 -6.65 4.51 -0.74
C TYR A 71 -6.26 5.05 -2.11
N GLN A 72 -6.41 6.35 -2.34
CA GLN A 72 -6.04 6.98 -3.60
C GLN A 72 -4.53 6.85 -3.87
N LEU A 73 -3.71 7.19 -2.87
CA LEU A 73 -2.25 7.07 -2.96
C LEU A 73 -1.80 5.62 -3.15
N LEU A 74 -2.44 4.66 -2.47
CA LEU A 74 -2.15 3.25 -2.68
C LEU A 74 -2.48 2.80 -4.11
N ALA A 75 -3.67 3.17 -4.61
CA ALA A 75 -4.08 2.82 -5.96
C ALA A 75 -3.14 3.43 -7.01
N ASP A 76 -2.78 4.70 -6.85
CA ASP A 76 -1.83 5.40 -7.73
C ASP A 76 -0.45 4.73 -7.71
N LYS A 77 0.07 4.37 -6.53
CA LYS A 77 1.35 3.67 -6.41
C LYS A 77 1.33 2.32 -7.14
N ILE A 78 0.27 1.55 -6.96
CA ILE A 78 0.13 0.24 -7.60
C ILE A 78 0.00 0.39 -9.11
N GLN A 79 -0.79 1.36 -9.58
CA GLN A 79 -0.99 1.69 -10.99
C GLN A 79 0.35 2.07 -11.63
N LYS A 80 1.11 2.95 -11.00
CA LYS A 80 2.39 3.43 -11.52
C LYS A 80 3.43 2.32 -11.60
N GLU A 81 3.54 1.48 -10.56
CA GLU A 81 4.43 0.31 -10.58
C GLU A 81 4.02 -0.70 -11.64
N LEU A 82 2.71 -0.84 -11.89
CA LEU A 82 2.16 -1.67 -12.97
C LEU A 82 2.54 -1.13 -14.35
N GLU A 83 2.45 0.17 -14.57
CA GLU A 83 2.80 0.83 -15.83
C GLU A 83 4.32 0.81 -16.07
N GLU A 84 5.14 1.06 -15.05
CA GLU A 84 6.61 1.06 -15.15
C GLU A 84 7.19 -0.35 -15.39
N ASN A 85 6.52 -1.41 -14.92
CA ASN A 85 6.97 -2.79 -15.11
C ASN A 85 6.30 -3.53 -16.28
N ASN A 86 5.39 -2.87 -17.02
CA ASN A 86 4.69 -3.48 -18.14
C ASN A 86 5.09 -2.80 -19.47
N PRO A 87 6.10 -3.33 -20.19
CA PRO A 87 6.63 -2.72 -21.41
C PRO A 87 5.66 -2.74 -22.62
N PHE A 88 4.42 -3.23 -22.46
CA PHE A 88 3.41 -3.31 -23.52
C PHE A 88 2.39 -2.16 -23.51
N LEU A 89 2.55 -1.17 -22.61
CA LEU A 89 1.73 0.05 -22.61
C LEU A 89 2.36 1.22 -23.40
N LEU A 90 3.44 0.97 -24.15
CA LEU A 90 4.01 1.89 -25.16
C LEU A 90 4.21 1.17 -26.50
#